data_AF-A0A060C7L6-F1
#
_entry.id   AF-A0A060C7L6-F1
#
_cell.length_a   1.000
_cell.length_b   1.000
_cell.length_c   1.000
_cell.angle_alpha   90.00
_cell.angle_beta   90.00
_cell.angle_gamma   90.00
#
_symmetry.space_group_name_H-M   'P 1'
#
loop_
_entity.id
_entity.type
_entity.pdbx_description
1 polymer ?
#
loop_
_entity_poly.entity_id
_entity_poly.type
_entity_poly.pdbx_seq_one_letter_code
_entity_poly.pdbx_strand_id
1 'polypeptide(L)'
;MNLCGAKAEGPRLRLGTRETRVRAFPIGIDVEAFRRLAVASVRQAATPLRATRESLGERRLVIGVDRLDYSKGIVQRLEAFGQFLRSHPEERDRVSLLQIAPPSRSDVPEYAELDRLSDEVAGRLNAQLGEFDWTPIRVVKKAYSRSALAGF
;
A
#
# COMPACT_ATOMS: atom_id res chain seq x y z
N MET A 1 -12.83 32.67 -15.26
CA MET A 1 -13.18 31.39 -15.92
C MET A 1 -14.66 31.11 -15.66
N ASN A 2 -15.42 30.69 -16.67
CA ASN A 2 -16.83 30.33 -16.52
C ASN A 2 -16.89 28.80 -16.34
N LEU A 3 -17.29 28.34 -15.15
CA LEU A 3 -17.41 26.91 -14.84
C LEU A 3 -18.91 26.59 -14.79
N CYS A 4 -19.44 25.99 -15.86
CA CYS A 4 -20.86 25.61 -15.96
C CYS A 4 -21.85 26.75 -15.61
N GLY A 5 -21.56 27.99 -16.03
CA GLY A 5 -22.40 29.17 -15.77
C GLY A 5 -22.04 29.95 -14.50
N ALA A 6 -21.13 29.44 -13.67
CA ALA A 6 -20.64 30.14 -12.49
C ALA A 6 -19.42 31.03 -12.82
N LYS A 7 -19.40 32.26 -12.28
CA LYS A 7 -18.23 33.14 -12.30
C LYS A 7 -17.28 32.75 -11.17
N ALA A 8 -16.04 32.40 -11.53
CA ALA A 8 -14.98 32.12 -10.57
C ALA A 8 -14.13 33.38 -10.31
N GLU A 9 -14.00 33.76 -9.04
CA GLU A 9 -13.14 34.83 -8.53
C GLU A 9 -12.28 34.29 -7.38
N GLY A 10 -11.05 33.85 -7.69
CA GLY A 10 -10.18 33.18 -6.73
C GLY A 10 -10.86 31.93 -6.11
N PRO A 11 -10.95 31.81 -4.77
CA PRO A 11 -11.61 30.69 -4.11
C PRO A 11 -13.14 30.82 -4.08
N ARG A 12 -13.75 31.80 -4.76
CA ARG A 12 -15.20 32.02 -4.73
C ARG A 12 -15.82 31.66 -6.08
N LEU A 13 -16.93 30.92 -6.04
CA LEU A 13 -17.78 30.63 -7.19
C LEU A 13 -19.12 31.34 -6.99
N ARG A 14 -19.54 32.13 -7.97
CA ARG A 14 -20.83 32.84 -7.97
C ARG A 14 -21.75 32.31 -9.05
N LEU A 15 -22.95 31.88 -8.67
CA LEU A 15 -24.01 31.43 -9.58
C LEU A 15 -25.33 32.11 -9.21
N GLY A 16 -25.76 33.08 -10.01
CA GLY A 16 -26.87 33.97 -9.67
C GLY A 16 -26.54 34.77 -8.40
N THR A 17 -27.37 34.61 -7.36
CA THR A 17 -27.19 35.24 -6.04
C THR A 17 -26.40 34.37 -5.05
N ARG A 18 -26.08 33.12 -5.40
CA ARG A 18 -25.36 32.20 -4.51
C ARG A 18 -23.86 32.36 -4.67
N GLU A 19 -23.15 32.42 -3.55
CA GLU A 19 -21.70 32.41 -3.47
C GLU A 19 -21.22 31.18 -2.67
N THR A 20 -20.31 30.41 -3.25
CA THR A 20 -19.67 29.24 -2.62
C THR A 20 -18.18 29.48 -2.51
N ARG A 21 -17.59 29.22 -1.33
CA ARG A 21 -16.14 29.30 -1.13
C ARG A 21 -15.50 27.91 -1.21
N VAL A 22 -14.55 27.75 -2.12
CA VAL A 22 -13.75 26.53 -2.32
C VAL A 22 -12.40 26.73 -1.64
N ARG A 23 -12.00 25.79 -0.80
CA ARG A 23 -10.68 25.78 -0.15
C ARG A 23 -10.16 24.34 -0.07
N ALA A 24 -8.84 24.19 -0.05
CA ALA A 24 -8.19 22.91 0.17
C ALA A 24 -8.04 22.64 1.67
N PHE A 25 -8.46 21.45 2.09
CA PHE A 25 -8.34 20.97 3.46
C PHE A 25 -7.75 19.55 3.44
N PRO A 26 -6.41 19.40 3.42
CA PRO A 26 -5.81 18.08 3.45
C PRO A 26 -6.14 17.39 4.77
N ILE A 27 -6.65 16.16 4.69
CA ILE A 27 -7.00 15.37 5.88
C ILE A 27 -5.74 14.77 6.51
N GLY A 28 -5.61 14.91 7.83
CA GLY A 28 -4.54 14.31 8.63
C GLY A 28 -5.02 13.09 9.42
N ILE A 29 -4.12 12.52 10.22
CA ILE A 29 -4.43 11.49 11.21
C ILE A 29 -4.23 12.02 12.63
N ASP A 30 -4.86 11.37 13.61
CA ASP A 30 -4.48 11.54 15.02
C ASP A 30 -3.12 10.84 15.26
N VAL A 31 -2.06 11.65 15.20
CA VAL A 31 -0.67 11.20 15.31
C VAL A 31 -0.39 10.60 16.68
N GLU A 32 -0.91 11.21 17.75
CA GLU A 32 -0.59 10.81 19.12
C GLU A 32 -1.30 9.50 19.46
N ALA A 33 -2.57 9.36 19.07
CA ALA A 33 -3.28 8.09 19.20
C ALA A 33 -2.61 6.96 18.40
N PHE A 34 -2.16 7.24 17.17
CA PHE A 34 -1.48 6.22 16.36
C PHE A 34 -0.12 5.83 16.93
N ARG A 35 0.65 6.78 17.47
CA ARG A 35 1.92 6.51 18.17
C ARG A 35 1.70 5.60 19.37
N ARG A 36 0.71 5.89 20.24
CA ARG A 36 0.38 5.03 21.38
C ARG A 36 -0.02 3.63 20.94
N LEU A 37 -0.84 3.53 19.87
CA LEU A 37 -1.24 2.25 19.30
C LEU A 37 -0.02 1.46 18.80
N ALA A 38 0.92 2.08 18.09
CA ALA A 38 2.11 1.41 17.58
C ALA A 38 2.97 0.83 18.72
N VAL A 39 3.26 1.63 19.75
CA VAL A 39 4.04 1.19 20.93
C VAL A 39 3.35 0.04 21.66
N ALA A 40 2.03 0.14 21.88
CA ALA A 40 1.25 -0.94 22.50
C ALA A 40 1.22 -2.20 21.62
N SER A 41 1.11 -2.01 20.31
CA SER A 41 1.04 -3.11 19.35
C SER A 41 2.35 -3.87 19.26
N VAL A 42 3.52 -3.22 19.34
CA VAL A 42 4.81 -3.94 19.41
C VAL A 42 4.87 -4.89 20.61
N ARG A 43 4.30 -4.48 21.76
CA ARG A 43 4.27 -5.30 22.99
C ARG A 43 3.27 -6.46 22.90
N GLN A 44 2.16 -6.28 22.17
CA GLN A 44 1.06 -7.24 22.04
C GLN A 44 1.10 -8.07 20.75
N ALA A 45 1.87 -7.66 19.73
CA ALA A 45 1.98 -8.30 18.42
C ALA A 45 2.82 -9.58 18.54
N ALA A 46 2.26 -10.57 19.23
CA ALA A 46 2.98 -11.77 19.60
C ALA A 46 3.02 -12.83 18.49
N THR A 47 2.30 -12.67 17.37
CA THR A 47 2.26 -13.76 16.36
C THR A 47 2.60 -13.32 14.94
N PRO A 48 1.86 -12.42 14.26
CA PRO A 48 2.14 -12.16 12.85
C PRO A 48 3.45 -11.39 12.63
N LEU A 49 3.73 -10.40 13.49
CA LEU A 49 4.94 -9.61 13.43
C LEU A 49 6.18 -10.44 13.79
N ARG A 50 6.11 -11.22 14.88
CA ARG A 50 7.19 -12.11 15.30
C ARG A 50 7.50 -13.14 14.22
N ALA A 51 6.49 -13.86 13.74
CA ALA A 51 6.67 -14.83 12.65
C ALA A 51 7.22 -14.17 11.38
N THR A 52 6.77 -12.96 11.05
CA THR A 52 7.31 -12.22 9.89
C THR A 52 8.77 -11.87 10.11
N ARG A 53 9.15 -11.30 11.26
CA ARG A 53 10.55 -10.96 11.60
C ARG A 53 11.45 -12.21 11.63
N GLU A 54 10.99 -13.29 12.24
CA GLU A 54 11.70 -14.58 12.26
C GLU A 54 11.91 -15.12 10.83
N SER A 55 10.88 -15.07 9.98
CA SER A 55 10.98 -15.50 8.58
C SER A 55 11.81 -14.57 7.68
N LEU A 56 12.09 -13.35 8.12
CA LEU A 56 12.96 -12.41 7.42
C LEU A 56 14.42 -12.65 7.80
N GLY A 57 14.69 -13.07 9.04
CA GLY A 57 16.05 -13.12 9.57
C GLY A 57 16.66 -11.71 9.57
N GLU A 58 17.88 -11.59 9.04
CA GLU A 58 18.61 -10.32 8.93
C GLU A 58 18.17 -9.47 7.72
N ARG A 59 17.17 -9.92 6.95
CA ARG A 59 16.72 -9.25 5.73
C ARG A 59 15.89 -8.02 6.05
N ARG A 60 16.12 -6.94 5.30
CA ARG A 60 15.30 -5.72 5.37
C ARG A 60 13.90 -5.98 4.84
N LEU A 61 12.92 -5.26 5.38
CA LEU A 61 11.52 -5.34 4.95
C LEU A 61 11.07 -4.04 4.30
N VAL A 62 10.58 -4.13 3.08
CA VAL A 62 9.68 -3.12 2.50
C VAL A 62 8.25 -3.58 2.73
N ILE A 63 7.40 -2.72 3.26
CA ILE A 63 5.98 -3.04 3.49
C ILE A 63 5.06 -2.06 2.76
N GLY A 64 4.07 -2.62 2.08
CA GLY A 64 2.96 -1.89 1.47
C GLY A 64 1.64 -2.36 2.06
N VAL A 65 0.77 -1.44 2.47
CA VAL A 65 -0.56 -1.76 3.02
C VAL A 65 -1.60 -0.89 2.32
N ASP A 66 -2.32 -1.48 1.40
CA ASP A 66 -3.31 -0.80 0.57
C ASP A 66 -4.52 -1.70 0.38
N ARG A 67 -5.70 -1.13 0.08
CA ARG A 67 -6.76 -1.96 -0.52
C ARG A 67 -6.33 -2.35 -1.92
N LEU A 68 -6.73 -3.53 -2.38
CA LEU A 68 -6.59 -3.88 -3.78
C LEU A 68 -7.50 -2.97 -4.62
N ASP A 69 -6.93 -1.90 -5.17
CA ASP A 69 -7.63 -0.81 -5.83
C ASP A 69 -6.69 -0.20 -6.88
N TYR A 70 -7.19 0.02 -8.10
CA TYR A 70 -6.37 0.44 -9.24
C TYR A 70 -5.67 1.79 -9.04
N SER A 71 -6.20 2.62 -8.13
CA SER A 71 -5.60 3.93 -7.79
C SER A 71 -4.35 3.82 -6.92
N LYS A 72 -4.02 2.63 -6.39
CA LYS A 72 -2.95 2.44 -5.40
C LYS A 72 -1.60 2.06 -5.99
N GLY A 73 -1.54 1.77 -7.29
CA GLY A 73 -0.30 1.49 -7.98
C GLY A 73 0.41 0.21 -7.51
N ILE A 74 -0.36 -0.80 -7.06
CA ILE A 74 0.20 -2.03 -6.46
C ILE A 74 1.08 -2.77 -7.48
N VAL A 75 0.58 -3.00 -8.69
CA VAL A 75 1.33 -3.69 -9.75
C VAL A 75 2.64 -2.96 -10.08
N GLN A 76 2.58 -1.63 -10.20
CA GLN A 76 3.73 -0.78 -10.47
C GLN A 76 4.78 -0.88 -9.36
N ARG A 77 4.36 -0.98 -8.09
CA ARG A 77 5.26 -1.19 -6.95
C ARG A 77 5.95 -2.55 -7.03
N LEU A 78 5.23 -3.61 -7.40
CA LEU A 78 5.82 -4.95 -7.57
C LEU A 78 6.86 -4.95 -8.70
N GLU A 79 6.53 -4.37 -9.86
CA GLU A 79 7.46 -4.25 -10.99
C GLU A 79 8.69 -3.41 -10.64
N ALA A 80 8.49 -2.30 -9.94
CA ALA A 80 9.58 -1.43 -9.49
C ALA A 80 10.51 -2.15 -8.52
N PHE A 81 9.97 -2.96 -7.61
CA PHE A 81 10.77 -3.78 -6.71
C PHE A 81 11.56 -4.85 -7.47
N GLY A 82 10.92 -5.53 -8.45
CA GLY A 82 11.61 -6.46 -9.34
C GLY A 82 12.73 -5.79 -10.15
N GLN A 83 12.50 -4.56 -10.63
CA GLN A 83 13.52 -3.77 -11.32
C GLN A 83 14.68 -3.40 -10.40
N PHE A 84 14.37 -2.97 -9.17
CA PHE A 84 15.38 -2.66 -8.16
C PHE A 84 16.30 -3.86 -7.91
N LEU A 85 15.76 -5.07 -7.73
CA LEU A 85 16.55 -6.30 -7.52
C LEU A 85 17.36 -6.74 -8.76
N ARG A 86 16.93 -6.38 -9.96
CA ARG A 86 17.71 -6.59 -11.19
C ARG A 86 18.87 -5.61 -11.30
N SER A 87 18.62 -4.34 -10.97
CA SER A 87 19.62 -3.28 -11.03
C SER A 87 20.63 -3.31 -9.88
N HIS A 88 20.28 -3.93 -8.75
CA HIS A 88 21.11 -4.03 -7.56
C HIS A 88 21.23 -5.51 -7.13
N PRO A 89 22.03 -6.34 -7.83
CA PRO A 89 22.20 -7.74 -7.46
C PRO A 89 22.71 -7.97 -6.03
N GLU A 90 23.45 -7.01 -5.46
CA GLU A 90 23.95 -7.01 -4.09
C GLU A 90 22.84 -6.89 -3.02
N GLU A 91 21.63 -6.52 -3.44
CA GLU A 91 20.45 -6.41 -2.58
C GLU A 91 19.59 -7.68 -2.62
N ARG A 92 19.87 -8.60 -3.56
CA ARG A 92 19.21 -9.90 -3.59
C ARG A 92 19.50 -10.66 -2.30
N ASP A 93 18.49 -11.37 -1.82
CA ASP A 93 18.50 -12.05 -0.53
C ASP A 93 18.70 -11.15 0.71
N ARG A 94 18.81 -9.82 0.55
CA ARG A 94 18.97 -8.87 1.68
C ARG A 94 17.74 -8.04 1.98
N VAL A 95 16.73 -8.11 1.12
CA VAL A 95 15.49 -7.34 1.24
C VAL A 95 14.30 -8.10 0.67
N SER A 96 13.16 -8.02 1.33
CA SER A 96 11.90 -8.59 0.85
C SER A 96 10.79 -7.54 0.87
N LEU A 97 9.83 -7.69 -0.03
CA LEU A 97 8.61 -6.88 -0.09
C LEU A 97 7.43 -7.68 0.47
N LEU A 98 6.75 -7.14 1.49
CA LEU A 98 5.44 -7.60 1.95
C LEU A 98 4.37 -6.61 1.48
N GLN A 99 3.49 -7.05 0.59
CA GLN A 99 2.34 -6.30 0.14
C GLN A 99 1.06 -6.88 0.77
N ILE A 100 0.45 -6.17 1.71
CA ILE A 100 -0.88 -6.49 2.24
C ILE A 100 -1.91 -5.77 1.37
N ALA A 101 -2.74 -6.53 0.66
CA ALA A 101 -3.71 -6.05 -0.32
C ALA A 101 -5.03 -6.82 -0.22
N PRO A 102 -5.84 -6.62 0.84
CA PRO A 102 -7.14 -7.27 0.94
C PRO A 102 -8.05 -6.87 -0.24
N PRO A 103 -8.81 -7.84 -0.80
CA PRO A 103 -9.75 -7.57 -1.88
C PRO A 103 -10.76 -6.49 -1.49
N SER A 104 -11.16 -5.71 -2.47
CA SER A 104 -12.19 -4.69 -2.36
C SER A 104 -13.02 -4.76 -3.64
N ARG A 105 -14.35 -4.65 -3.55
CA ARG A 105 -15.23 -4.57 -4.73
C ARG A 105 -14.98 -5.68 -5.76
N SER A 106 -14.88 -6.92 -5.30
CA SER A 106 -14.56 -8.09 -6.14
C SER A 106 -15.63 -8.40 -7.19
N ASP A 107 -16.80 -7.78 -7.09
CA ASP A 107 -17.89 -7.81 -8.06
C ASP A 107 -17.63 -6.93 -9.30
N VAL A 108 -16.64 -6.03 -9.23
CA VAL A 108 -16.26 -5.12 -10.32
C VAL A 108 -15.13 -5.76 -11.15
N PRO A 109 -15.30 -5.98 -12.46
CA PRO A 109 -14.32 -6.68 -13.31
C PRO A 109 -12.90 -6.13 -13.23
N GLU A 110 -12.75 -4.80 -13.16
CA GLU A 110 -11.45 -4.13 -13.09
C GLU A 110 -10.68 -4.46 -11.80
N TYR A 111 -11.39 -4.74 -10.71
CA TYR A 111 -10.77 -5.15 -9.45
C TYR A 111 -10.31 -6.62 -9.50
N ALA A 112 -11.08 -7.49 -10.15
CA ALA A 112 -10.70 -8.88 -10.37
C ALA A 112 -9.46 -8.98 -11.28
N GLU A 113 -9.41 -8.16 -12.34
CA GLU A 113 -8.25 -8.11 -13.24
C GLU A 113 -7.01 -7.56 -12.52
N LEU A 114 -7.16 -6.54 -11.67
CA LEU A 114 -6.06 -6.05 -10.84
C LEU A 114 -5.53 -7.14 -9.89
N ASP A 115 -6.42 -7.95 -9.30
CA ASP A 115 -6.04 -9.07 -8.45
C ASP A 115 -5.17 -10.05 -9.22
N ARG A 116 -5.68 -10.51 -10.37
CA ARG A 116 -5.02 -11.43 -11.29
C ARG A 116 -3.64 -10.92 -11.72
N LEU A 117 -3.56 -9.66 -12.15
CA LEU A 117 -2.30 -9.02 -12.56
C LEU A 117 -1.32 -8.92 -11.41
N SER A 118 -1.78 -8.60 -10.20
CA SER A 118 -0.89 -8.53 -9.04
C SER A 118 -0.28 -9.89 -8.68
N ASP A 119 -1.07 -10.97 -8.82
CA ASP A 119 -0.62 -12.33 -8.57
C ASP A 119 0.32 -12.82 -9.68
N GLU A 120 0.01 -12.51 -10.95
CA GLU A 120 0.85 -12.83 -12.11
C GLU A 120 2.23 -12.18 -11.99
N VAL A 121 2.27 -10.88 -11.68
CA VAL A 121 3.53 -10.14 -11.53
C VAL A 121 4.34 -10.66 -10.33
N ALA A 122 3.69 -10.87 -9.18
CA ALA A 122 4.38 -11.42 -8.00
C ALA A 122 4.94 -12.82 -8.29
N GLY A 123 4.14 -13.71 -8.89
CA GLY A 123 4.54 -15.06 -9.25
C GLY A 123 5.70 -15.08 -10.24
N ARG A 124 5.59 -14.29 -11.31
CA ARG A 124 6.66 -14.15 -12.32
C ARG A 124 7.96 -13.65 -11.71
N LEU A 125 7.92 -12.60 -10.88
CA LEU A 125 9.11 -12.03 -10.25
C LEU A 125 9.74 -13.01 -9.25
N ASN A 126 8.92 -13.69 -8.44
CA ASN A 126 9.42 -14.71 -7.52
C ASN A 126 10.05 -15.90 -8.25
N ALA A 127 9.49 -16.34 -9.38
CA ALA A 127 10.08 -17.41 -10.19
C ALA A 127 11.41 -17.01 -10.84
N GLN A 128 11.58 -15.72 -11.18
CA GLN A 128 12.78 -15.21 -11.84
C GLN A 128 13.91 -14.83 -10.86
N LEU A 129 13.57 -14.40 -9.65
CA LEU A 129 14.51 -13.77 -8.72
C LEU A 129 14.61 -14.48 -7.37
N GLY A 130 13.70 -15.40 -7.06
CA GLY A 130 13.71 -16.13 -5.79
C GLY A 130 14.81 -17.18 -5.73
N GLU A 131 15.20 -17.51 -4.50
CA GLU A 131 16.16 -18.55 -4.17
C GLU A 131 15.48 -19.61 -3.28
N PHE A 132 16.16 -20.74 -3.05
CA PHE A 132 15.59 -21.87 -2.30
C PHE A 132 15.13 -21.50 -0.88
N ASP A 133 15.78 -20.51 -0.24
CA ASP A 133 15.48 -20.02 1.10
C ASP A 133 14.89 -18.59 1.10
N TRP A 134 14.65 -18.00 -0.07
CA TRP A 134 14.21 -16.60 -0.17
C TRP A 134 13.14 -16.37 -1.25
N THR A 135 12.01 -15.83 -0.79
CA THR A 135 10.94 -15.31 -1.66
C THR A 135 10.96 -13.79 -1.63
N PRO A 136 11.29 -13.11 -2.75
CA PRO A 136 11.43 -11.66 -2.79
C PRO A 136 10.15 -10.91 -2.46
N ILE A 137 9.00 -11.37 -2.96
CA ILE A 137 7.71 -10.68 -2.85
C ILE A 137 6.68 -11.60 -2.20
N ARG A 138 6.05 -11.12 -1.13
CA ARG A 138 4.90 -11.77 -0.48
C ARG A 138 3.66 -10.87 -0.64
N VAL A 139 2.68 -11.32 -1.40
CA VAL A 139 1.37 -10.64 -1.51
C VAL A 139 0.37 -11.34 -0.59
N VAL A 140 -0.23 -10.60 0.33
CA VAL A 140 -1.19 -11.13 1.31
C VAL A 140 -2.55 -10.46 1.12
N LYS A 141 -3.54 -11.26 0.74
CA LYS A 141 -4.93 -10.82 0.52
C LYS A 141 -5.79 -10.82 1.79
N LYS A 142 -5.21 -11.20 2.94
CA LYS A 142 -5.90 -11.19 4.23
C LYS A 142 -5.90 -9.79 4.84
N ALA A 143 -7.05 -9.36 5.35
CA ALA A 143 -7.14 -8.14 6.14
C ALA A 143 -6.56 -8.37 7.54
N TYR A 144 -5.83 -7.36 8.04
CA TYR A 144 -5.28 -7.34 9.40
C TYR A 144 -5.83 -6.15 10.17
N SER A 145 -5.90 -6.29 11.50
CA SER A 145 -6.31 -5.20 12.37
C SER A 145 -5.32 -4.04 12.28
N ARG A 146 -5.82 -2.83 12.54
CA ARG A 146 -4.97 -1.64 12.64
C ARG A 146 -3.85 -1.81 13.68
N SER A 147 -4.14 -2.49 14.79
CA SER A 147 -3.12 -2.80 15.81
C SER A 147 -2.04 -3.73 15.27
N ALA A 148 -2.40 -4.81 14.56
CA ALA A 148 -1.41 -5.72 13.98
C ALA A 148 -0.48 -5.00 12.98
N LEU A 149 -1.04 -4.10 12.16
CA LEU A 149 -0.29 -3.33 11.16
C LEU A 149 0.56 -2.21 11.79
N ALA A 150 0.08 -1.59 12.87
CA ALA A 150 0.82 -0.54 13.57
C ALA A 150 2.08 -1.05 14.30
N GLY A 151 2.23 -2.37 14.45
CA GLY A 151 3.36 -2.98 15.17
C GLY A 151 4.63 -3.18 14.34
N PHE A 152 4.59 -3.02 13.01
CA PHE A 152 5.73 -3.27 12.13
C PHE A 152 6.94 -2.39 12.43
#